data_AF-A0A6J4G3B3-F1
#
_entry.id   AF-A0A6J4G3B3-F1
#
_cell.length_a   1.000
_cell.length_b   1.000
_cell.length_c   1.000
_cell.angle_alpha   90.00
_cell.angle_beta   90.00
_cell.angle_gamma   90.00
#
_symmetry.space_group_name_H-M   'P 1'
#
loop_
_entity.id
_entity.type
_entity.pdbx_description
1 polymer ?
#
loop_
_entity_poly.entity_id
_entity_poly.type
_entity_poly.pdbx_seq_one_letter_code
_entity_poly.pdbx_strand_id
1 'polypeptide(L)'
;MSILVPSDEDGLRRALAPVHRRYAGHVHARLRRTGHFWQGRFGAVVMDETHLAAALRYVAFNPVRAGLADQPRDWAWSSAHAHLSASNDGITALAPVLARFPDFAGFLDTPADGAAIKRLRQAETIGRPLGDDGFVSALEDRCGSPLKPARRGPRPRPQADGALAPSLSS
;
A
#
# COMPACT_ATOMS: atom_id res chain seq x y z
N MET A 1 -0.67 -4.11 -5.22
CA MET A 1 -1.45 -3.21 -4.35
C MET A 1 -2.82 -3.82 -4.16
N SER A 2 -3.31 -3.86 -2.92
CA SER A 2 -4.66 -4.34 -2.56
C SER A 2 -5.27 -3.35 -1.56
N ILE A 3 -6.59 -3.22 -1.58
CA ILE A 3 -7.34 -2.36 -0.64
C ILE A 3 -8.00 -3.27 0.37
N LEU A 4 -7.81 -2.97 1.66
CA LEU A 4 -8.23 -3.81 2.78
C LEU A 4 -8.83 -2.93 3.87
N VAL A 5 -9.86 -3.44 4.55
CA VAL A 5 -10.44 -2.81 5.73
C VAL A 5 -10.20 -3.75 6.92
N PRO A 6 -9.22 -3.48 7.79
CA PRO A 6 -9.00 -4.31 8.95
C PRO A 6 -10.10 -4.12 9.99
N SER A 7 -10.46 -5.19 10.70
CA SER A 7 -11.42 -5.16 11.81
C SER A 7 -10.89 -4.49 13.07
N ASP A 8 -9.56 -4.47 13.22
CA ASP A 8 -8.84 -3.99 14.39
C ASP A 8 -7.37 -3.71 14.04
N GLU A 9 -6.63 -3.14 15.00
CA GLU A 9 -5.24 -2.70 14.85
C GLU A 9 -4.30 -3.81 14.32
N ASP A 10 -4.54 -5.06 14.70
CA ASP A 10 -3.71 -6.20 14.30
C ASP A 10 -4.25 -6.96 13.08
N GLY A 11 -5.44 -6.58 12.58
CA GLY A 11 -6.17 -7.32 11.54
C GLY A 11 -5.35 -7.54 10.26
N LEU A 12 -4.64 -6.52 9.77
CA LEU A 12 -3.78 -6.64 8.58
C LEU A 12 -2.66 -7.64 8.79
N ARG A 13 -1.98 -7.58 9.94
CA ARG A 13 -0.85 -8.46 10.27
C ARG A 13 -1.32 -9.91 10.37
N ARG A 14 -2.45 -10.15 11.05
CA ARG A 14 -3.03 -11.49 11.21
C ARG A 14 -3.49 -12.09 9.89
N ALA A 15 -4.01 -11.27 8.97
CA ALA A 15 -4.43 -11.73 7.65
C ALA A 15 -3.26 -11.98 6.69
N LEU A 16 -2.34 -11.02 6.55
CA LEU A 16 -1.30 -11.06 5.50
C LEU A 16 -0.10 -11.95 5.85
N ALA A 17 0.33 -11.99 7.11
CA ALA A 17 1.52 -12.76 7.48
C ALA A 17 1.40 -14.27 7.17
N PRO A 18 0.27 -14.95 7.47
CA PRO A 18 0.08 -16.34 7.09
C PRO A 18 0.02 -16.55 5.57
N VAL A 19 -0.65 -15.65 4.84
CA VAL A 19 -0.77 -15.71 3.37
C VAL A 19 0.61 -15.63 2.72
N HIS A 20 1.41 -14.62 3.10
CA HIS A 20 2.75 -14.43 2.58
C HIS A 20 3.66 -15.63 2.87
N ARG A 21 3.60 -16.16 4.10
CA ARG A 21 4.41 -17.32 4.51
C ARG A 21 4.03 -18.58 3.72
N ARG A 22 2.73 -18.89 3.62
CA ARG A 22 2.23 -20.07 2.92
C ARG A 22 2.52 -20.02 1.43
N TYR A 23 2.32 -18.86 0.80
CA TYR A 23 2.60 -18.68 -0.62
C TYR A 23 4.10 -18.84 -0.94
N ALA A 24 4.98 -18.17 -0.18
CA ALA A 24 6.42 -18.32 -0.36
C ALA A 24 6.87 -19.77 -0.15
N GLY A 25 6.37 -20.44 0.89
CA GLY A 25 6.66 -21.85 1.15
C GLY A 25 6.19 -22.76 0.01
N HIS A 26 4.98 -22.54 -0.52
CA HIS A 26 4.44 -23.31 -1.65
C HIS A 26 5.30 -23.15 -2.91
N VAL A 27 5.67 -21.92 -3.27
CA VAL A 27 6.49 -21.65 -4.46
C VAL A 27 7.91 -22.18 -4.29
N HIS A 28 8.52 -22.02 -3.10
CA HIS A 28 9.84 -22.58 -2.80
C HIS A 28 9.86 -24.10 -2.89
N ALA A 29 8.86 -24.78 -2.34
CA ALA A 29 8.72 -26.23 -2.46
C ALA A 29 8.57 -26.66 -3.93
N ARG A 30 7.72 -25.97 -4.69
CA ARG A 30 7.50 -26.25 -6.13
C ARG A 30 8.76 -26.03 -6.97
N LEU A 31 9.51 -24.96 -6.71
CA LEU A 31 10.70 -24.59 -7.49
C LEU A 31 12.01 -25.16 -6.92
N ARG A 32 11.96 -25.89 -5.80
CA ARG A 32 13.14 -26.38 -5.06
C ARG A 32 14.16 -25.27 -4.75
N ARG A 33 13.66 -24.10 -4.36
CA ARG A 33 14.48 -22.92 -4.00
C ARG A 33 14.40 -22.62 -2.51
N THR A 34 15.43 -21.96 -2.00
CA THR A 34 15.49 -21.40 -0.64
C THR A 34 15.96 -19.95 -0.71
N GLY A 35 15.79 -19.21 0.38
CA GLY A 35 16.18 -17.79 0.48
C GLY A 35 14.99 -16.83 0.57
N HIS A 36 15.25 -15.54 0.34
CA HIS A 36 14.22 -14.50 0.43
C HIS A 36 13.30 -14.52 -0.79
N PHE A 37 12.00 -14.73 -0.56
CA PHE A 37 10.97 -14.65 -1.61
C PHE A 37 10.42 -13.24 -1.79
N TRP A 38 10.13 -12.56 -0.68
CA TRP A 38 9.58 -11.20 -0.65
C TRP A 38 10.71 -10.17 -0.56
N GLN A 39 10.56 -9.03 -1.23
CA GLN A 39 11.51 -7.92 -1.17
C GLN A 39 11.46 -7.12 0.16
N GLY A 40 10.55 -7.45 1.07
CA GLY A 40 10.40 -6.78 2.36
C GLY A 40 9.07 -7.10 3.05
N ARG A 41 8.78 -6.33 4.10
CA ARG A 41 7.45 -6.33 4.74
C ARG A 41 6.43 -5.67 3.81
N PHE A 42 5.14 -6.00 3.99
CA PHE A 42 4.08 -5.26 3.31
C PHE A 42 4.06 -3.80 3.79
N GLY A 43 3.90 -2.87 2.85
CA GLY A 43 3.55 -1.48 3.15
C GLY A 43 2.04 -1.35 3.26
N ALA A 44 1.57 -0.48 4.14
CA ALA A 44 0.16 -0.13 4.26
C ALA A 44 0.04 1.38 4.49
N VAL A 45 -1.00 1.97 3.90
CA VAL A 45 -1.28 3.41 3.97
C VAL A 45 -2.78 3.58 4.14
N VAL A 46 -3.16 4.42 5.10
CA VAL A 46 -4.55 4.85 5.29
C VAL A 46 -4.88 5.92 4.26
N MET A 47 -6.07 5.88 3.68
CA MET A 47 -6.49 6.80 2.61
C MET A 47 -7.88 7.39 2.87
N ASP A 48 -8.09 8.61 2.41
CA ASP A 48 -9.41 9.25 2.36
C ASP A 48 -10.23 8.76 1.15
N GLU A 49 -11.45 9.29 1.00
CA GLU A 49 -12.40 8.89 -0.04
C GLU A 49 -11.89 9.21 -1.46
N THR A 50 -11.24 10.36 -1.65
CA THR A 50 -10.68 10.77 -2.95
C THR A 50 -9.53 9.85 -3.36
N HIS A 51 -8.65 9.51 -2.42
CA HIS A 51 -7.53 8.61 -2.65
C HIS A 51 -7.99 7.15 -2.79
N LEU A 52 -9.08 6.74 -2.12
CA LEU A 52 -9.72 5.45 -2.31
C LEU A 52 -10.19 5.28 -3.77
N ALA A 53 -10.88 6.28 -4.33
CA ALA A 53 -11.31 6.26 -5.73
C ALA A 53 -10.11 6.12 -6.69
N ALA A 54 -9.05 6.88 -6.46
CA ALA A 54 -7.82 6.78 -7.26
C ALA A 54 -7.15 5.40 -7.13
N ALA A 55 -7.11 4.84 -5.92
CA ALA A 55 -6.52 3.52 -5.64
C ALA A 55 -7.31 2.40 -6.31
N LEU A 56 -8.65 2.44 -6.25
CA LEU A 56 -9.52 1.44 -6.89
C LEU A 56 -9.29 1.39 -8.40
N ARG A 57 -9.30 2.56 -9.08
CA ARG A 57 -8.99 2.64 -10.51
C ARG A 57 -7.59 2.12 -10.80
N TYR A 58 -6.60 2.58 -10.03
CA TYR A 58 -5.22 2.18 -10.22
C TYR A 58 -5.05 0.65 -10.11
N VAL A 59 -5.65 0.02 -9.10
CA VAL A 59 -5.60 -1.43 -8.92
C VAL A 59 -6.27 -2.16 -10.07
N ALA A 60 -7.46 -1.72 -10.49
CA ALA A 60 -8.19 -2.33 -11.61
C ALA A 60 -7.41 -2.26 -12.94
N PHE A 61 -6.70 -1.16 -13.20
CA PHE A 61 -5.92 -0.98 -14.43
C PHE A 61 -4.47 -1.52 -14.37
N ASN A 62 -4.01 -2.05 -13.24
CA ASN A 62 -2.66 -2.60 -13.14
C ASN A 62 -2.36 -3.73 -14.13
N PRO A 63 -3.26 -4.70 -14.38
CA PRO A 63 -3.04 -5.73 -15.40
C PRO A 63 -2.87 -5.16 -16.80
N VAL A 64 -3.69 -4.16 -17.16
CA VAL A 64 -3.59 -3.47 -18.45
C VAL A 64 -2.27 -2.75 -18.60
N ARG A 65 -1.85 -2.02 -17.57
CA ARG A 65 -0.56 -1.32 -17.55
C ARG A 65 0.64 -2.25 -17.57
N ALA A 66 0.48 -3.48 -17.09
CA ALA A 66 1.51 -4.52 -17.14
C ALA A 66 1.50 -5.28 -18.47
N GLY A 67 0.59 -4.97 -19.40
CA GLY A 67 0.44 -5.68 -20.67
C GLY A 67 -0.13 -7.09 -20.54
N LEU A 68 -0.82 -7.38 -19.44
CA LEU A 68 -1.38 -8.71 -19.13
C LEU A 68 -2.84 -8.88 -19.58
N ALA A 69 -3.53 -7.79 -19.88
CA ALA A 69 -4.92 -7.74 -20.31
C ALA A 69 -5.18 -6.47 -21.14
N ASP A 70 -6.16 -6.48 -22.03
CA ASP A 70 -6.53 -5.27 -22.80
C ASP A 70 -7.40 -4.33 -21.95
N GLN A 71 -8.28 -4.88 -21.11
CA GLN A 71 -9.14 -4.10 -20.21
C GLN A 71 -9.17 -4.69 -18.79
N PRO A 72 -9.54 -3.90 -17.77
CA PRO A 72 -9.63 -4.40 -16.38
C PRO A 72 -10.54 -5.62 -16.22
N ARG A 73 -11.62 -5.70 -17.02
CA ARG A 73 -12.58 -6.81 -16.99
C ARG A 73 -12.02 -8.14 -17.49
N ASP A 74 -10.98 -8.10 -18.33
CA ASP A 74 -10.40 -9.30 -18.94
C ASP A 74 -9.43 -10.02 -18.00
N TRP A 75 -9.07 -9.39 -16.87
CA TRP A 75 -8.16 -9.97 -15.89
C TRP A 75 -8.90 -10.65 -14.73
N ALA A 76 -9.06 -11.97 -14.85
CA ALA A 76 -9.78 -12.81 -13.89
C ALA A 76 -9.17 -12.82 -12.47
N TRP A 77 -7.88 -12.49 -12.33
CA TRP A 77 -7.20 -12.48 -11.03
C TRP A 77 -7.24 -11.11 -10.34
N SER A 78 -8.36 -10.40 -10.47
CA SER A 78 -8.61 -9.14 -9.75
C SER A 78 -10.06 -9.04 -9.28
N SER A 79 -10.29 -8.23 -8.26
CA SER A 79 -11.64 -7.88 -7.80
C SER A 79 -12.40 -6.98 -8.79
N ALA A 80 -11.76 -6.49 -9.87
CA ALA A 80 -12.44 -5.65 -10.86
C ALA A 80 -13.61 -6.40 -11.51
N HIS A 81 -13.43 -7.68 -11.83
CA HIS A 81 -14.50 -8.53 -12.37
C HIS A 81 -15.69 -8.64 -11.42
N ALA A 82 -15.43 -8.87 -10.12
CA ALA A 82 -16.47 -8.99 -9.11
C ALA A 82 -17.29 -7.69 -8.94
N HIS A 83 -16.64 -6.53 -8.96
CA HIS A 83 -17.33 -5.25 -8.91
C HIS A 83 -18.12 -4.95 -10.20
N LEU A 84 -17.55 -5.23 -11.38
CA LEU A 84 -18.21 -4.97 -12.67
C LEU A 84 -19.44 -5.86 -12.90
N SER A 85 -19.37 -7.12 -12.47
CA SER A 85 -20.49 -8.07 -12.58
C SER A 85 -21.46 -8.00 -11.40
N ALA A 86 -21.15 -7.21 -10.37
CA ALA A 86 -21.81 -7.23 -9.07
C ALA A 86 -21.99 -8.66 -8.50
N SER A 87 -21.05 -9.56 -8.81
CA SER A 87 -21.11 -10.97 -8.45
C SER A 87 -20.06 -11.31 -7.39
N ASN A 88 -20.48 -12.07 -6.38
CA ASN A 88 -19.61 -12.53 -5.31
C ASN A 88 -18.64 -13.60 -5.83
N ASP A 89 -17.35 -13.39 -5.62
CA ASP A 89 -16.26 -14.33 -5.96
C ASP A 89 -15.74 -15.12 -4.74
N GLY A 90 -16.38 -14.94 -3.58
CA GLY A 90 -16.05 -15.59 -2.30
C GLY A 90 -14.98 -14.87 -1.47
N ILE A 91 -14.34 -13.81 -2.01
CA ILE A 91 -13.25 -13.10 -1.31
C ILE A 91 -13.42 -11.57 -1.33
N THR A 92 -14.12 -11.02 -2.30
CA THR A 92 -14.28 -9.58 -2.50
C THR A 92 -15.50 -9.07 -1.73
N ALA A 93 -15.28 -8.14 -0.80
CA ALA A 93 -16.36 -7.40 -0.17
C ALA A 93 -16.92 -6.36 -1.14
N LEU A 94 -18.06 -6.67 -1.78
CA LEU A 94 -18.67 -5.81 -2.81
C LEU A 94 -19.31 -4.54 -2.24
N ALA A 95 -20.07 -4.67 -1.14
CA ALA A 95 -20.92 -3.61 -0.61
C ALA A 95 -20.17 -2.30 -0.31
N PRO A 96 -18.97 -2.29 0.31
CA PRO A 96 -18.24 -1.05 0.58
C PRO A 96 -17.92 -0.24 -0.68
N VAL A 97 -17.65 -0.90 -1.80
CA VAL A 97 -17.30 -0.24 -3.07
C VAL A 97 -18.55 0.10 -3.86
N LEU A 98 -19.48 -0.84 -4.05
CA LEU A 98 -20.68 -0.61 -4.86
C LEU A 98 -21.67 0.38 -4.22
N ALA A 99 -21.66 0.55 -2.90
CA ALA A 99 -22.45 1.60 -2.25
C ALA A 99 -21.93 3.01 -2.57
N ARG A 100 -20.63 3.16 -2.84
CA ARG A 100 -19.97 4.44 -3.20
C ARG A 100 -19.97 4.69 -4.70
N PHE A 101 -19.78 3.62 -5.47
CA PHE A 101 -19.69 3.63 -6.92
C PHE A 101 -20.66 2.60 -7.50
N PRO A 102 -21.98 2.89 -7.51
CA PRO A 102 -22.98 1.95 -8.00
C PRO A 102 -22.80 1.61 -9.49
N ASP A 103 -22.43 2.62 -10.29
CA ASP A 103 -21.94 2.42 -11.66
C ASP A 103 -20.41 2.26 -11.65
N PHE A 104 -19.96 1.05 -11.33
CA PHE A 104 -18.53 0.77 -11.29
C PHE A 104 -17.88 0.80 -12.69
N ALA A 105 -18.64 0.53 -13.74
CA ALA A 105 -18.15 0.59 -15.13
C ALA A 105 -17.86 2.04 -15.53
N GLY A 106 -18.85 2.94 -15.40
CA GLY A 106 -18.65 4.37 -15.66
C GLY A 106 -17.60 5.01 -14.74
N PHE A 107 -17.47 4.51 -13.50
CA PHE A 107 -16.38 4.88 -12.61
C PHE A 107 -15.00 4.56 -13.19
N LEU A 108 -14.81 3.39 -13.81
CA LEU A 108 -13.54 3.00 -14.45
C LEU A 108 -13.26 3.77 -15.74
N ASP A 109 -14.30 4.15 -16.48
CA ASP A 109 -14.17 4.93 -17.73
C ASP A 109 -13.74 6.39 -17.48
N THR A 110 -13.84 6.86 -16.24
CA THR A 110 -13.33 8.17 -15.85
C THR A 110 -11.79 8.13 -15.77
N PRO A 111 -11.06 9.01 -16.47
CA PRO A 111 -9.61 9.05 -16.41
C PRO A 111 -9.13 9.25 -14.96
N ALA A 112 -8.22 8.38 -14.52
CA ALA A 112 -7.56 8.58 -13.23
C ALA A 112 -6.57 9.76 -13.32
N ASP A 113 -6.60 10.65 -12.33
CA ASP A 113 -5.62 11.73 -12.21
C ASP A 113 -4.20 11.14 -12.05
N GLY A 114 -3.34 11.41 -13.04
CA GLY A 114 -1.94 10.96 -13.02
C GLY A 114 -1.16 11.47 -11.81
N ALA A 115 -1.52 12.65 -11.28
CA ALA A 115 -0.92 13.18 -10.07
C ALA A 115 -1.35 12.39 -8.82
N ALA A 116 -2.63 11.99 -8.72
CA ALA A 116 -3.12 11.11 -7.67
C ALA A 116 -2.44 9.73 -7.70
N ILE A 117 -2.24 9.14 -8.90
CA ILE A 117 -1.51 7.87 -9.07
C ILE A 117 -0.06 7.99 -8.58
N LYS A 118 0.62 9.10 -8.90
CA LYS A 118 1.98 9.34 -8.45
C LYS A 118 2.06 9.43 -6.92
N ARG A 119 1.10 10.10 -6.28
CA ARG A 119 1.00 10.20 -4.82
C ARG A 119 0.79 8.84 -4.16
N LEU A 120 -0.11 8.01 -4.72
CA LEU A 120 -0.34 6.64 -4.24
C LEU A 120 0.97 5.83 -4.19
N ARG A 121 1.74 5.83 -5.27
CA ARG A 121 3.03 5.12 -5.35
C ARG A 121 4.08 5.65 -4.36
N GLN A 122 4.15 6.97 -4.20
CA GLN A 122 5.10 7.57 -3.26
C GLN A 122 4.74 7.22 -1.81
N ALA A 123 3.47 7.26 -1.45
CA ALA A 123 3.02 6.95 -0.10
C ALA A 123 3.20 5.47 0.26
N GLU A 124 2.98 4.52 -0.67
CA GLU A 124 3.26 3.09 -0.44
C GLU A 124 4.70 2.83 0.02
N THR A 125 5.65 3.67 -0.42
CA THR A 125 7.06 3.55 -0.07
C THR A 125 7.37 4.13 1.31
N ILE A 126 6.59 5.11 1.78
CA ILE A 126 6.90 5.92 2.97
C ILE A 126 5.97 5.57 4.16
N GLY A 127 4.84 4.89 3.91
CA GLY A 127 3.88 4.48 4.94
C GLY A 127 3.03 5.63 5.51
N ARG A 128 2.93 6.75 4.79
CA ARG A 128 2.22 7.96 5.26
C ARG A 128 0.77 7.98 4.80
N PRO A 129 -0.16 8.49 5.62
CA PRO A 129 -1.55 8.65 5.21
C PRO A 129 -1.70 9.47 3.93
N LEU A 130 -2.66 9.07 3.11
CA LEU A 130 -3.06 9.75 1.88
C LEU A 130 -4.41 10.44 2.10
N GLY A 131 -4.37 11.74 2.33
CA GLY A 131 -5.58 12.54 2.36
C GLY A 131 -5.28 14.03 2.45
N ASP A 132 -6.34 14.84 2.43
CA ASP A 132 -6.22 16.27 2.68
C ASP A 132 -5.71 16.58 4.11
N ASP A 133 -5.34 17.84 4.36
CA ASP A 133 -4.79 18.25 5.64
C ASP A 133 -5.76 18.04 6.81
N GLY A 134 -7.08 18.13 6.55
CA GLY A 134 -8.13 17.90 7.53
C GLY A 134 -8.23 16.43 7.92
N PHE A 135 -8.16 15.53 6.94
CA PHE A 135 -8.11 14.09 7.15
C PHE A 135 -6.88 13.68 7.96
N VAL A 136 -5.71 14.21 7.61
CA VAL A 136 -4.47 13.90 8.34
C VAL A 136 -4.56 14.40 9.78
N SER A 137 -5.06 15.62 10.01
CA SER A 137 -5.25 16.13 11.37
C SER A 137 -6.24 15.29 12.20
N ALA A 138 -7.37 14.89 11.60
CA ALA A 138 -8.32 14.01 12.29
C ALA A 138 -7.72 12.63 12.63
N LEU A 139 -6.78 12.12 11.82
CA LEU A 139 -6.04 10.91 12.14
C LEU A 139 -5.04 11.13 13.28
N GLU A 140 -4.34 12.27 13.32
CA GLU A 140 -3.42 12.61 14.42
C GLU A 140 -4.17 12.64 15.77
N ASP A 141 -5.35 13.27 15.81
CA ASP A 141 -6.18 13.36 17.01
C ASP A 141 -6.63 11.97 17.50
N ARG A 142 -7.02 11.09 16.57
CA ARG A 142 -7.47 9.73 16.89
C ARG A 142 -6.33 8.80 17.32
N CYS A 143 -5.15 8.97 16.74
CA CYS A 143 -3.99 8.12 17.03
C CYS A 143 -3.15 8.65 18.19
N GLY A 144 -3.36 9.91 18.62
CA GLY A 144 -2.56 10.56 19.66
C GLY A 144 -1.08 10.70 19.30
N SER A 145 -0.74 10.70 18.00
CA SER A 145 0.63 10.74 17.48
C SER A 145 0.72 11.60 16.22
N PRO A 146 1.80 12.38 16.02
CA PRO A 146 1.96 13.20 14.82
C PRO A 146 2.23 12.34 13.59
N LEU A 147 1.41 12.54 12.56
CA LEU A 147 1.45 11.85 11.26
C LEU A 147 1.94 12.78 10.15
N LYS A 148 1.89 14.11 10.37
CA LYS A 148 2.48 15.11 9.49
C LYS A 148 4.01 15.04 9.50
N PRO A 149 4.68 15.37 8.37
CA PRO A 149 6.13 15.38 8.32
C PRO A 149 6.71 16.40 9.32
N ALA A 150 7.37 15.90 10.36
CA ALA A 150 8.28 16.71 11.15
C ALA A 150 9.44 17.19 10.26
N ARG A 151 9.90 18.43 10.46
CA ARG A 151 11.14 18.91 9.81
C ARG A 151 12.25 17.90 10.13
N ARG A 152 12.95 17.39 9.10
CA ARG A 152 14.11 16.50 9.28
C ARG A 152 15.04 17.16 10.30
N GLY A 153 15.27 16.49 11.42
CA GLY A 153 16.22 16.95 12.43
C GLY A 153 17.60 17.14 11.79
N PRO A 154 18.43 18.07 12.29
CA PRO A 154 19.79 18.24 11.82
C PRO A 154 20.54 16.91 11.85
N ARG A 155 21.33 16.61 10.80
CA ARG A 155 22.23 15.44 10.83
C ARG A 155 23.08 15.51 12.09
N PRO A 156 23.23 14.41 12.87
CA PRO A 156 24.18 14.38 13.97
C PRO A 156 25.57 14.73 13.43
N ARG A 157 26.28 15.65 14.10
CA ARG A 157 27.67 15.96 13.74
C ARG A 157 28.51 14.69 13.94
N PRO A 158 29.41 14.34 13.01
CA PRO A 158 30.39 13.30 13.25
C PRO A 158 31.18 13.64 14.50
N GLN A 159 31.20 12.73 15.48
CA GLN A 159 32.04 12.85 16.66
C GLN A 159 33.48 12.74 16.16
N ALA A 160 34.29 13.78 16.38
CA ALA A 160 35.71 13.73 16.06
C ALA A 160 36.35 12.75 17.03
N ASP A 161 36.80 11.61 16.50
CA ASP A 161 37.62 10.65 17.23
C ASP A 161 38.85 11.38 17.80
N GLY A 162 39.05 11.20 19.10
CA GLY A 162 40.11 11.83 19.86
C GLY A 162 41.48 11.55 19.23
N ALA A 163 42.20 12.62 18.95
CA ALA A 163 43.60 12.57 18.61
C ALA A 163 44.38 11.80 19.70
N LEU A 164 44.96 10.67 19.32
CA LEU A 164 46.04 10.02 20.07
C LEU A 164 47.16 11.05 20.27
N ALA A 165 47.39 11.46 21.51
CA ALA A 165 48.54 12.26 21.88
C ALA A 165 49.83 11.44 21.67
N PRO A 166 50.86 11.98 21.02
CA PRO A 166 52.16 11.33 20.97
C PRO A 166 52.83 11.45 22.35
N SER A 167 53.17 10.31 22.94
CA SER A 167 54.05 10.22 24.10
C SER A 167 55.46 10.64 23.69
N LEU A 168 55.92 11.80 24.18
CA LEU A 168 57.33 12.19 24.16
C LEU A 168 58.03 11.64 25.42
N SER A 169 59.28 11.24 25.20
CA SER A 169 60.19 10.45 26.03
C SER A 169 60.51 10.98 27.43
N SER A 170 60.90 10.04 28.31
CA SER A 170 62.13 10.14 29.12
C SER A 170 62.78 8.76 29.17
#